data_AF-W4VG94-F1
#
_entry.id   AF-W4VG94-F1
#
_cell.length_a   1.000
_cell.length_b   1.000
_cell.length_c   1.000
_cell.angle_alpha   90.00
_cell.angle_beta   90.00
_cell.angle_gamma   90.00
#
_symmetry.space_group_name_H-M   'P 1'
#
loop_
_entity.id
_entity.type
_entity.pdbx_description
1 polymer ?
#
loop_
_entity_poly.entity_id
_entity_poly.type
_entity_poly.pdbx_seq_one_letter_code
_entity_poly.pdbx_strand_id
1 'polypeptide(L)'
;MLCFQGVLQSISSEWYEAAEVDGATRWQKFRNITLPHVLFATAPLLIIQYTTNFNNFNIIYLFNEGGPAVQGQNAGGTDILISWVYKLTFETNNYSMAAAISLIIGLMVSIFAIFQFRRTSSFKEEGNM
;
A
#
# COMPACT_ATOMS: atom_id res chain seq x y z
N MET A 1 -14.18 -0.04 -3.66
CA MET A 1 -15.31 -0.21 -4.60
C MET A 1 -15.64 1.11 -5.32
N LEU A 2 -15.91 2.20 -4.61
CA LEU A 2 -16.23 3.52 -5.19
C LEU A 2 -15.23 4.03 -6.23
N CYS A 3 -13.93 4.01 -5.93
CA CYS A 3 -12.90 4.47 -6.87
C CYS A 3 -12.87 3.64 -8.17
N PHE A 4 -13.00 2.31 -8.05
CA PHE A 4 -13.02 1.41 -9.21
C PHE A 4 -14.23 1.65 -10.11
N GLN A 5 -15.37 2.00 -9.53
CA GLN A 5 -16.60 2.28 -10.29
C GLN A 5 -16.49 3.58 -11.08
N GLY A 6 -15.88 4.63 -10.51
CA GLY A 6 -15.57 5.86 -11.25
C GLY A 6 -14.61 5.63 -12.41
N VAL A 7 -13.57 4.81 -12.21
CA VAL A 7 -12.62 4.44 -13.27
C VAL A 7 -13.30 3.65 -14.39
N LEU A 8 -14.16 2.68 -14.06
CA LEU A 8 -14.91 1.92 -15.06
C LEU A 8 -15.88 2.81 -15.87
N GLN A 9 -16.49 3.82 -15.25
CA GLN A 9 -17.34 4.79 -15.94
C GLN A 9 -16.58 5.71 -16.89
N SER A 10 -15.28 5.91 -16.68
CA SER A 10 -14.44 6.70 -17.60
C SER A 10 -14.05 5.98 -18.89
N ILE A 11 -14.26 4.66 -18.98
CA ILE A 11 -13.94 3.89 -20.19
C ILE A 11 -15.06 4.12 -21.21
N SER A 12 -14.72 4.64 -22.39
CA SER A 12 -15.68 4.87 -23.47
C SER A 12 -16.31 3.56 -23.96
N SER A 13 -17.62 3.59 -24.20
CA SER A 13 -18.38 2.45 -24.74
C SER A 13 -17.93 2.07 -26.16
N GLU A 14 -17.40 3.03 -26.93
CA GLU A 14 -16.94 2.83 -28.32
C GLU A 14 -15.84 1.77 -28.41
N TRP A 15 -14.99 1.64 -27.38
CA TRP A 15 -13.91 0.65 -27.34
C TRP A 15 -14.46 -0.78 -27.23
N TYR A 16 -15.59 -0.95 -26.52
CA TYR A 16 -16.26 -2.23 -26.39
C TYR A 16 -17.07 -2.58 -27.64
N GLU A 17 -17.67 -1.59 -28.30
CA GLU A 17 -18.39 -1.75 -29.56
C GLU A 17 -17.43 -2.13 -30.70
N ALA A 18 -16.28 -1.45 -30.83
CA ALA A 18 -15.25 -1.80 -31.80
C ALA A 18 -14.73 -3.24 -31.60
N ALA A 19 -14.46 -3.63 -30.34
CA ALA A 19 -14.05 -4.99 -30.04
C ALA A 19 -15.15 -6.04 -30.31
N GLU A 20 -16.42 -5.66 -30.30
CA GLU A 20 -17.53 -6.54 -30.67
C GLU A 20 -17.64 -6.72 -32.18
N VAL A 21 -17.40 -5.65 -32.95
CA VAL A 21 -17.27 -5.72 -34.42
C VAL A 21 -16.09 -6.59 -34.83
N ASP A 22 -14.98 -6.54 -34.09
CA ASP A 22 -13.79 -7.40 -34.29
C ASP A 22 -13.97 -8.85 -33.78
N GLY A 23 -15.14 -9.21 -33.23
CA GLY A 23 -15.44 -10.57 -32.77
C GLY A 23 -14.73 -10.97 -31.47
N ALA A 24 -14.27 -10.01 -30.65
CA ALA A 24 -13.56 -10.31 -29.41
C ALA A 24 -14.48 -10.94 -28.36
N THR A 25 -14.00 -12.04 -27.77
CA THR A 25 -14.67 -12.71 -26.63
C THR A 25 -14.65 -11.85 -25.37
N ARG A 26 -15.56 -12.11 -24.42
CA ARG A 26 -15.64 -11.35 -23.15
C ARG A 26 -14.32 -11.31 -22.38
N TRP A 27 -13.54 -12.39 -22.39
CA TRP A 27 -12.23 -12.43 -21.72
C TRP A 27 -11.18 -11.56 -22.42
N GLN A 28 -11.19 -11.51 -23.76
CA GLN A 28 -10.32 -10.62 -24.53
C GLN A 28 -10.68 -9.15 -24.26
N LYS A 29 -11.97 -8.80 -24.21
CA LYS A 29 -12.43 -7.46 -23.84
C LYS A 29 -11.96 -7.07 -22.43
N PHE A 30 -12.06 -7.97 -21.45
CA PHE A 30 -11.57 -7.72 -20.09
C PHE A 30 -10.05 -7.55 -20.02
N ARG A 31 -9.27 -8.48 -20.59
CA ARG A 31 -7.80 -8.47 -20.51
C ARG A 31 -7.18 -7.31 -21.28
N ASN A 32 -7.75 -6.93 -22.42
CA ASN A 32 -7.13 -5.96 -23.34
C ASN A 32 -7.68 -4.55 -23.18
N ILE A 33 -8.93 -4.37 -22.70
CA ILE A 33 -9.55 -3.05 -22.54
C ILE A 33 -9.67 -2.74 -21.06
N THR A 34 -10.47 -3.51 -20.32
CA THR A 34 -10.86 -3.17 -18.95
C THR A 34 -9.68 -3.20 -17.98
N LEU A 35 -8.93 -4.30 -17.94
CA LEU A 35 -7.85 -4.54 -16.99
C LEU A 35 -6.72 -3.50 -17.11
N PRO A 36 -6.14 -3.23 -18.29
CA PRO A 36 -5.07 -2.23 -18.41
C PRO A 36 -5.57 -0.83 -18.07
N HIS A 37 -6.74 -0.41 -18.56
CA HIS A 37 -7.30 0.91 -18.21
C HIS A 37 -7.51 1.10 -16.71
N VAL A 38 -8.11 0.10 -16.05
CA VAL A 38 -8.33 0.16 -14.61
C VAL A 38 -7.01 0.15 -13.86
N LEU A 39 -6.04 -0.66 -14.27
CA LEU A 39 -4.74 -0.77 -13.61
C LEU A 39 -3.94 0.54 -13.71
N PHE A 40 -3.92 1.21 -14.86
CA PHE A 40 -3.27 2.52 -15.01
C PHE A 40 -3.88 3.58 -14.10
N ALA A 41 -5.21 3.67 -14.07
CA ALA A 41 -5.90 4.68 -13.27
C ALA A 41 -5.86 4.39 -11.76
N THR A 42 -5.80 3.11 -11.35
CA THR A 42 -5.83 2.72 -9.93
C THR A 42 -4.47 2.37 -9.34
N ALA A 43 -3.41 2.21 -10.15
CA ALA A 43 -2.07 1.88 -9.67
C ALA A 43 -1.55 2.84 -8.59
N PRO A 44 -1.67 4.18 -8.72
CA PRO A 44 -1.23 5.09 -7.66
C PRO A 44 -2.01 4.87 -6.35
N LEU A 45 -3.33 4.68 -6.45
CA LEU A 45 -4.20 4.42 -5.30
C LEU A 45 -3.83 3.11 -4.62
N LEU A 46 -3.53 2.06 -5.38
CA LEU A 46 -3.09 0.77 -4.85
C LEU A 46 -1.77 0.89 -4.07
N ILE A 47 -0.82 1.67 -4.57
CA ILE A 47 0.46 1.92 -3.88
C ILE A 47 0.21 2.65 -2.56
N ILE A 48 -0.56 3.73 -2.58
CA ILE A 48 -0.90 4.50 -1.37
C ILE A 48 -1.62 3.61 -0.34
N GLN A 49 -2.60 2.82 -0.81
CA GLN A 49 -3.36 1.93 0.05
C GLN A 49 -2.47 0.83 0.65
N TYR A 50 -1.56 0.27 -0.13
CA TYR A 50 -0.58 -0.70 0.35
C TYR A 50 0.31 -0.10 1.43
N THR A 51 0.91 1.07 1.18
CA THR A 51 1.76 1.76 2.16
C THR A 51 1.02 2.09 3.45
N THR A 52 -0.25 2.49 3.34
CA THR A 52 -1.11 2.81 4.50
C THR A 52 -1.41 1.55 5.33
N ASN A 53 -1.71 0.42 4.67
CA ASN A 53 -1.97 -0.83 5.39
C ASN A 53 -0.70 -1.43 6.00
N PHE A 54 0.45 -1.29 5.35
CA PHE A 54 1.73 -1.80 5.86
C PHE A 54 2.13 -1.18 7.21
N ASN A 55 1.75 0.07 7.46
CA ASN A 55 2.05 0.79 8.70
C ASN A 55 0.82 0.92 9.63
N ASN A 56 -0.21 0.10 9.43
CA ASN A 56 -1.45 0.21 10.20
C ASN A 56 -1.28 -0.39 11.61
N PHE A 57 -0.80 0.42 12.55
CA PHE A 57 -0.64 0.02 13.95
C PHE A 57 -1.98 -0.33 14.61
N ASN A 58 -3.00 0.50 14.39
CA ASN A 58 -4.29 0.38 15.08
C ASN A 58 -4.97 -0.96 14.82
N ILE A 59 -4.92 -1.46 13.57
CA ILE A 59 -5.57 -2.74 13.26
C ILE A 59 -4.92 -3.91 13.99
N ILE A 60 -3.59 -3.94 14.09
CA ILE A 60 -2.87 -5.03 14.78
C ILE A 60 -3.10 -4.93 16.30
N TYR A 61 -2.93 -3.74 16.85
CA TYR A 61 -3.06 -3.52 18.29
C TYR A 61 -4.47 -3.83 18.79
N LEU A 62 -5.51 -3.31 18.11
CA LEU A 62 -6.89 -3.50 18.53
C LEU A 62 -7.44 -4.90 18.26
N PHE A 63 -6.92 -5.61 17.25
CA PHE A 63 -7.45 -6.92 16.89
C PHE A 63 -6.91 -8.04 17.77
N ASN A 64 -5.60 -8.12 17.94
CA ASN A 64 -4.95 -9.22 18.64
C ASN A 64 -3.67 -8.85 19.38
N GLU A 65 -3.37 -7.56 19.54
CA GLU A 65 -2.17 -7.07 20.24
C GLU A 65 -0.85 -7.70 19.72
N GLY A 66 -0.81 -8.04 18.42
CA GLY A 66 0.37 -8.64 17.79
C GLY A 66 0.53 -10.15 17.97
N GLY A 67 -0.41 -10.83 18.65
CA GLY A 67 -0.34 -12.27 18.92
C GLY A 67 -0.39 -13.16 17.67
N PRO A 68 0.01 -14.45 17.77
CA PRO A 68 0.46 -15.17 18.96
C PRO A 68 1.91 -14.85 19.35
N ALA A 69 2.27 -15.04 20.62
CA ALA A 69 3.66 -14.87 21.06
C ALA A 69 4.59 -15.89 20.39
N VAL A 70 5.71 -15.43 19.84
CA VAL A 70 6.71 -16.29 19.22
C VAL A 70 7.77 -16.65 20.26
N GLN A 71 8.02 -17.94 20.47
CA GLN A 71 9.01 -18.38 21.45
C GLN A 71 10.40 -17.81 21.13
N GLY A 72 11.07 -17.26 22.15
CA GLY A 72 12.39 -16.65 22.02
C GLY A 72 12.42 -15.24 21.42
N GLN A 73 11.25 -14.64 21.15
CA GLN A 73 11.16 -13.28 20.63
C GLN A 73 10.25 -12.41 21.52
N ASN A 74 10.61 -11.13 21.65
CA ASN A 74 9.77 -10.14 22.33
C ASN A 74 8.65 -9.61 21.42
N ALA A 75 8.64 -10.01 20.15
CA ALA A 75 7.60 -9.68 19.17
C ALA A 75 6.62 -10.85 19.02
N GLY A 76 5.35 -10.54 18.84
CA GLY A 76 4.35 -11.52 18.43
C GLY A 76 4.37 -11.79 16.92
N GLY A 77 3.73 -12.87 16.49
CA GLY A 77 3.80 -13.38 15.13
C GLY A 77 3.10 -12.49 14.09
N THR A 78 2.22 -11.58 14.52
CA THR A 78 1.56 -10.61 13.67
C THR A 78 1.99 -9.18 13.96
N ASP A 79 3.01 -8.98 14.80
CA ASP A 79 3.53 -7.66 15.09
C ASP A 79 4.22 -7.05 13.86
N ILE A 80 3.90 -5.79 13.60
CA ILE A 80 4.64 -4.93 12.68
C ILE A 80 5.67 -4.12 13.46
N LEU A 81 6.65 -3.53 12.77
CA LEU A 81 7.77 -2.80 13.39
C LEU A 81 7.29 -1.76 14.42
N ILE A 82 6.20 -1.04 14.14
CA ILE A 82 5.62 -0.04 15.03
C ILE A 82 4.91 -0.68 16.23
N SER A 83 4.17 -1.78 16.05
CA SER A 83 3.49 -2.45 17.17
C SER A 83 4.48 -3.11 18.11
N TRP A 84 5.58 -3.63 17.59
CA TRP A 84 6.68 -4.15 18.40
C TRP A 84 7.35 -3.07 19.26
N VAL A 85 7.63 -1.88 18.72
CA VAL A 85 8.17 -0.76 19.50
C VAL A 85 7.22 -0.32 20.61
N TYR A 86 5.92 -0.27 20.31
CA TYR A 86 4.90 0.04 21.31
C TYR A 86 4.94 -0.97 22.47
N LYS A 87 4.94 -2.27 22.14
CA LYS A 87 5.04 -3.37 23.11
C LYS A 87 6.29 -3.28 23.98
N LEU A 88 7.42 -2.96 23.35
CA LEU A 88 8.70 -2.82 24.02
C LEU A 88 8.72 -1.64 25.01
N THR A 89 8.00 -0.57 24.67
CA THR A 89 7.89 0.65 25.50
C THR A 89 6.93 0.44 26.67
N PHE A 90 5.71 -0.04 26.40
CA PHE A 90 4.62 -0.05 27.39
C PHE A 90 4.47 -1.36 28.17
N GLU A 91 4.76 -2.52 27.57
CA GLU A 91 4.59 -3.81 28.26
C GLU A 91 5.87 -4.24 28.97
N THR A 92 7.01 -4.19 28.27
CA THR A 92 8.29 -4.68 28.81
C THR A 92 9.15 -3.58 29.44
N ASN A 93 8.71 -2.31 29.40
CA ASN A 93 9.40 -1.15 29.97
C ASN A 93 10.87 -0.98 29.50
N ASN A 94 11.20 -1.49 28.31
CA ASN A 94 12.55 -1.44 27.77
C ASN A 94 12.73 -0.24 26.84
N TYR A 95 12.73 0.96 27.44
CA TYR A 95 12.81 2.23 26.72
C TYR A 95 14.09 2.38 25.88
N SER A 96 15.23 1.87 26.37
CA SER A 96 16.51 1.94 25.67
C SER A 96 16.49 1.17 24.36
N MET A 97 15.94 -0.05 24.38
CA MET A 97 15.82 -0.88 23.17
C MET A 97 14.76 -0.31 22.22
N ALA A 98 13.64 0.19 22.75
CA ALA A 98 12.59 0.86 21.96
C ALA A 98 13.11 2.11 21.25
N ALA A 99 13.93 2.93 21.92
CA ALA A 99 14.55 4.11 21.32
C ALA A 99 15.51 3.75 20.18
N ALA A 100 16.36 2.73 20.38
CA ALA A 100 17.29 2.26 19.35
C ALA A 100 16.54 1.74 18.09
N ILE A 101 15.50 0.94 18.28
CA ILE A 101 14.68 0.42 17.17
C ILE A 101 13.93 1.56 16.46
N SER A 102 13.41 2.53 17.21
CA SER A 102 12.72 3.70 16.63
C SER A 102 13.65 4.52 15.72
N LEU A 103 14.92 4.70 16.10
CA LEU A 103 15.92 5.35 15.26
C LEU A 103 16.20 4.56 13.98
N ILE A 104 16.30 3.23 14.07
CA ILE A 104 16.50 2.36 12.90
C ILE A 104 15.31 2.44 11.94
N ILE A 105 14.08 2.35 12.46
CA ILE A 105 12.85 2.48 11.67
C ILE A 105 12.80 3.87 11.01
N GLY A 106 13.08 4.93 11.78
CA GLY A 106 13.11 6.30 11.26
C GLY A 106 14.10 6.48 10.10
N LEU A 107 15.30 5.89 10.22
CA LEU A 107 16.30 5.92 9.17
C LEU A 107 15.84 5.12 7.94
N MET A 108 15.26 3.93 8.13
CA MET A 108 14.72 3.11 7.04
C MET A 108 13.60 3.84 6.29
N VAL A 109 12.61 4.38 7.02
CA VAL A 109 11.51 5.17 6.43
C VAL A 109 12.03 6.38 5.69
N SER A 110 13.04 7.08 6.24
CA SER A 110 13.67 8.24 5.59
C SER A 110 14.33 7.85 4.26
N ILE A 111 15.08 6.74 4.22
CA ILE A 111 15.69 6.23 2.97
C ILE A 111 14.60 5.88 1.96
N PHE A 112 13.57 5.15 2.37
CA PHE A 112 12.45 4.78 1.50
C PHE A 112 11.70 6.01 0.98
N ALA A 113 11.46 7.01 1.83
CA ALA A 113 10.81 8.26 1.45
C ALA A 113 11.65 9.02 0.42
N ILE A 114 12.96 9.16 0.63
CA ILE A 114 13.87 9.80 -0.33
C ILE A 114 13.89 9.02 -1.65
N PHE A 115 13.95 7.70 -1.60
CA PHE A 115 13.94 6.85 -2.80
C PHE A 115 12.63 6.99 -3.59
N GLN A 116 11.49 6.92 -2.90
CA GLN A 116 10.17 7.14 -3.51
C GLN A 116 10.04 8.55 -4.07
N PHE A 117 10.48 9.57 -3.33
CA PHE A 117 10.47 10.97 -3.78
C PHE A 117 11.34 11.16 -5.02
N ARG A 118 12.48 10.46 -5.13
CA ARG A 118 13.36 10.53 -6.30
C ARG A 118 12.83 9.75 -7.51
N ARG A 119 12.10 8.65 -7.32
CA ARG A 119 11.50 7.86 -8.43
C ARG A 119 10.14 8.40 -8.89
N THR A 120 9.37 9.00 -8.00
CA THR A 120 8.10 9.63 -8.34
C THR A 120 8.38 10.95 -9.05
N SER A 121 8.62 10.85 -10.36
CA SER A 121 8.76 11.99 -11.28
C SER A 121 7.45 12.80 -11.46
N SER A 122 6.46 12.63 -10.56
CA SER A 122 5.15 13.27 -10.61
C SER A 122 5.13 14.73 -10.13
N PHE A 123 6.25 15.25 -9.60
CA PHE A 123 6.41 16.69 -9.31
C PHE A 123 7.30 17.41 -10.33
N LYS A 124 7.76 16.74 -11.40
CA LYS A 124 8.46 17.40 -12.51
C LYS A 124 7.53 18.00 -13.57
N GLU A 125 6.23 17.76 -13.48
CA GLU A 125 5.23 18.32 -14.41
C GLU A 125 4.39 19.46 -13.83
N GLU A 126 4.45 19.75 -12.52
CA GLU A 126 3.81 20.96 -11.96
C GLU A 126 4.65 22.24 -12.12
N GLY A 127 5.93 22.11 -12.51
CA GLY A 127 6.82 23.24 -12.77
C GLY A 127 6.92 23.67 -14.23
N ASN A 128 6.09 23.11 -15.12
CA ASN A 128 6.08 23.42 -16.55
C ASN A 128 4.66 23.74 -17.07
N MET A 129 3.84 24.35 -16.20
CA MET A 129 2.67 25.14 -16.61
C MET A 129 3.00 26.63 -16.53
#